data_AF-A0A1G0Z1D4-F1
#
_entry.id   AF-A0A1G0Z1D4-F1
#
_cell.length_a   1.000
_cell.length_b   1.000
_cell.length_c   1.000
_cell.angle_alpha   90.00
_cell.angle_beta   90.00
_cell.angle_gamma   90.00
#
_symmetry.space_group_name_H-M   'P 1'
#
loop_
_entity.id
_entity.type
_entity.pdbx_description
1 polymer ?
#
loop_
_entity_poly.entity_id
_entity_poly.type
_entity_poly.pdbx_seq_one_letter_code
_entity_poly.pdbx_strand_id
1 'polypeptide(L)'
;MNKTIGILINIWPKDYRHDRDRIKVSLLAPRSMYKKVLAYKAMPRTEEYMETLFKNHFPEGKLLYCKNQKETIRSMEKGDKAILLYPDSIGHGFRKIEAALTTRGIETSVLNGRGRLFALDRKTWNSLRLRRAVESLFLIELAATLIFLAATPFLLAWDILRGRA
;
A
#
# COMPACT_ATOMS: atom_id res chain seq x y z
N MET A 1 -3.88 21.62 -23.57
CA MET A 1 -5.00 20.92 -22.90
C MET A 1 -4.40 20.03 -21.83
N ASN A 2 -4.77 20.21 -20.56
CA ASN A 2 -4.30 19.35 -19.47
C ASN A 2 -4.93 17.95 -19.64
N LYS A 3 -4.12 16.91 -19.78
CA LYS A 3 -4.60 15.54 -19.91
C LYS A 3 -4.67 14.91 -18.52
N THR A 4 -5.80 14.25 -18.21
CA THR A 4 -5.91 13.41 -17.02
C THR A 4 -5.39 12.02 -17.35
N ILE A 5 -4.29 11.63 -16.70
CA ILE A 5 -3.57 10.40 -16.95
C ILE A 5 -3.68 9.51 -15.72
N GLY A 6 -4.44 8.43 -15.84
CA GLY A 6 -4.47 7.34 -14.86
C GLY A 6 -3.22 6.49 -14.99
N ILE A 7 -2.55 6.24 -13.88
CA ILE A 7 -1.36 5.38 -13.83
C ILE A 7 -1.71 4.15 -12.99
N LEU A 8 -1.90 3.03 -13.68
CA LEU A 8 -1.96 1.72 -13.06
C LEU A 8 -0.55 1.11 -13.15
N ILE A 9 0.13 0.97 -12.02
CA ILE A 9 1.46 0.36 -12.04
C ILE A 9 1.33 -1.14 -11.97
N ASN A 10 1.96 -1.82 -12.91
CA ASN A 10 2.06 -3.27 -12.96
C ASN A 10 3.09 -3.78 -11.92
N ILE A 11 2.99 -3.32 -10.67
CA ILE A 11 3.61 -3.94 -9.48
C ILE A 11 2.77 -5.15 -9.03
N TRP A 12 1.53 -5.21 -9.54
CA TRP A 12 0.56 -6.31 -9.47
C TRP A 12 1.17 -7.73 -9.43
N PRO A 13 2.15 -8.11 -10.27
CA PRO A 13 2.56 -9.51 -10.41
C PRO A 13 3.84 -9.90 -9.67
N LYS A 14 4.50 -9.04 -8.89
CA LYS A 14 5.75 -9.45 -8.21
C LYS A 14 5.72 -9.37 -6.68
N ASP A 15 5.12 -8.33 -6.12
CA ASP A 15 4.98 -8.22 -4.65
C ASP A 15 3.56 -8.53 -4.15
N TYR A 16 2.55 -8.56 -5.03
CA TYR A 16 1.12 -8.67 -4.68
C TYR A 16 0.39 -9.86 -5.29
N ARG A 17 1.09 -10.82 -5.91
CA ARG A 17 0.44 -11.94 -6.64
C ARG A 17 -0.73 -12.50 -5.83
N HIS A 18 -1.92 -12.44 -6.44
CA HIS A 18 -3.14 -13.11 -5.99
C HIS A 18 -3.00 -14.64 -5.87
N ASP A 19 -1.86 -15.18 -6.29
CA ASP A 19 -1.39 -16.53 -6.01
C ASP A 19 -1.02 -16.67 -4.52
N ARG A 20 -2.03 -16.58 -3.64
CA ARG A 20 -1.92 -16.81 -2.18
C ARG A 20 -1.21 -18.14 -1.88
N ASP A 21 -1.30 -19.07 -2.82
CA ASP A 21 -0.87 -20.46 -2.72
C ASP A 21 0.50 -20.77 -3.37
N ARG A 22 1.11 -19.85 -4.16
CA ARG A 22 2.37 -20.14 -4.89
C ARG A 22 3.64 -19.50 -4.35
N ILE A 23 3.58 -18.62 -3.35
CA ILE A 23 4.80 -18.21 -2.66
C ILE A 23 5.24 -19.39 -1.80
N LYS A 24 6.16 -20.21 -2.31
CA LYS A 24 6.92 -21.19 -1.52
C LYS A 24 7.70 -20.41 -0.46
N VAL A 25 7.15 -20.33 0.74
CA VAL A 25 7.79 -19.65 1.86
C VAL A 25 8.74 -20.63 2.49
N SER A 26 10.04 -20.41 2.33
CA SER A 26 11.03 -21.06 3.18
C SER A 26 11.11 -20.29 4.50
N LEU A 27 11.08 -20.99 5.63
CA LEU A 27 11.36 -20.42 6.96
C LEU A 27 12.75 -19.73 6.99
N LEU A 28 13.65 -20.13 6.10
CA LEU A 28 15.00 -19.58 5.96
C LEU A 28 15.04 -18.26 5.18
N ALA A 29 13.91 -17.74 4.70
CA ALA A 29 13.84 -16.48 3.93
C ALA A 29 12.90 -15.44 4.58
N PRO A 30 13.30 -14.83 5.72
CA PRO A 30 12.46 -13.91 6.50
C PRO A 30 11.86 -12.76 5.68
N ARG A 31 12.62 -12.23 4.73
CA ARG A 31 12.17 -11.13 3.84
C ARG A 31 11.01 -11.54 2.93
N SER A 32 11.00 -12.78 2.44
CA SER A 32 9.93 -13.27 1.56
C SER A 32 8.63 -13.50 2.33
N MET A 33 8.74 -14.04 3.55
CA MET A 33 7.62 -14.22 4.47
C MET A 33 7.02 -12.87 4.85
N TYR A 34 7.86 -11.91 5.23
CA TYR A 34 7.45 -10.54 5.55
C TYR A 34 6.65 -9.88 4.41
N LYS A 35 7.17 -9.93 3.17
CA LYS A 35 6.45 -9.41 2.00
C LYS A 35 5.10 -10.10 1.79
N LYS A 36 5.02 -11.41 1.98
CA LYS A 36 3.77 -12.17 1.88
C LYS A 36 2.74 -11.70 2.90
N VAL A 37 3.15 -11.50 4.16
CA VAL A 37 2.25 -11.01 5.22
C VAL A 37 1.76 -9.60 4.90
N LEU A 38 2.63 -8.71 4.44
CA LEU A 38 2.23 -7.37 4.02
C LEU A 38 1.23 -7.39 2.86
N ALA A 39 1.49 -8.20 1.83
CA ALA A 39 0.58 -8.33 0.70
C ALA A 39 -0.78 -8.89 1.12
N TYR A 40 -0.78 -9.85 2.06
CA TYR A 40 -2.01 -10.42 2.62
C TYR A 40 -2.82 -9.36 3.38
N LYS A 41 -2.19 -8.61 4.29
CA LYS A 41 -2.85 -7.56 5.08
C LYS A 41 -3.35 -6.39 4.24
N ALA A 42 -2.62 -6.04 3.19
CA ALA A 42 -2.99 -4.95 2.30
C ALA A 42 -4.31 -5.21 1.55
N MET A 43 -4.72 -6.48 1.40
CA MET A 43 -5.95 -6.90 0.71
C MET A 43 -6.16 -6.15 -0.63
N PRO A 44 -5.21 -6.26 -1.59
CA PRO A 44 -5.28 -5.52 -2.84
C PRO A 44 -6.53 -5.91 -3.64
N ARG A 45 -7.14 -4.92 -4.30
CA ARG A 45 -8.23 -5.11 -5.26
C ARG A 45 -7.74 -5.61 -6.62
N THR A 46 -8.66 -6.24 -7.36
CA THR A 46 -8.42 -6.72 -8.72
C THR A 46 -8.12 -5.56 -9.69
N GLU A 47 -7.37 -5.83 -10.74
CA GLU A 47 -7.05 -4.86 -11.80
C GLU A 47 -8.33 -4.40 -12.49
N GLU A 48 -9.19 -5.34 -12.86
CA GLU A 48 -10.54 -5.06 -13.41
C GLU A 48 -11.36 -4.12 -12.53
N TYR A 49 -11.31 -4.32 -11.20
CA TYR A 49 -11.98 -3.44 -10.26
C TYR A 49 -11.38 -2.03 -10.29
N MET A 50 -10.05 -1.91 -10.30
CA MET A 50 -9.38 -0.62 -10.32
C MET A 50 -9.57 0.13 -11.65
N GLU A 51 -9.60 -0.59 -12.77
CA GLU A 51 -9.93 -0.04 -14.08
C GLU A 51 -11.35 0.51 -14.13
N THR A 52 -12.31 -0.29 -13.65
CA THR A 52 -13.72 0.12 -13.59
C THR A 52 -13.87 1.33 -12.68
N LEU A 53 -13.23 1.30 -11.51
CA LEU A 53 -13.24 2.41 -10.56
C LEU A 53 -12.65 3.68 -11.15
N PHE A 54 -11.56 3.56 -11.93
CA PHE A 54 -10.94 4.68 -12.63
C PHE A 54 -11.87 5.27 -13.70
N LYS A 55 -12.42 4.42 -14.59
CA LYS A 55 -13.33 4.86 -15.65
C LYS A 55 -14.58 5.55 -15.09
N ASN A 56 -15.08 5.09 -13.93
CA ASN A 56 -16.22 5.73 -13.25
C ASN A 56 -15.89 7.13 -12.73
N HIS A 57 -14.66 7.38 -12.28
CA HIS A 57 -14.24 8.70 -11.81
C HIS A 57 -13.77 9.62 -12.94
N PHE A 58 -13.17 9.04 -13.98
CA PHE A 58 -12.54 9.75 -15.09
C PHE A 58 -12.89 9.09 -16.43
N PRO A 59 -14.11 9.30 -16.96
CA PRO A 59 -14.55 8.68 -18.21
C PRO A 59 -13.65 9.01 -19.40
N GLU A 60 -13.19 10.26 -19.47
CA GLU A 60 -12.28 10.78 -20.51
C GLU A 60 -10.80 10.57 -20.17
N GLY A 61 -10.50 9.93 -19.02
CA GLY A 61 -9.16 9.72 -18.53
C GLY A 61 -8.42 8.65 -19.34
N LYS A 62 -7.15 8.88 -19.65
CA LYS A 62 -6.31 7.86 -20.29
C LYS A 62 -5.63 7.01 -19.22
N LEU A 63 -5.93 5.71 -19.20
CA LEU A 63 -5.24 4.76 -18.33
C LEU A 63 -3.94 4.28 -18.99
N LEU A 64 -2.84 4.34 -18.24
CA LEU A 64 -1.52 3.85 -18.63
C LEU A 64 -1.11 2.70 -17.72
N TYR A 65 -0.88 1.53 -18.32
CA TYR A 65 -0.29 0.38 -17.66
C TYR A 65 1.22 0.55 -17.61
N CYS A 66 1.72 0.89 -16.44
CA CYS A 66 3.11 1.20 -16.24
C CYS A 66 3.92 -0.10 -16.08
N LYS A 67 4.53 -0.57 -17.18
CA LYS A 67 5.54 -1.64 -17.18
C LYS A 67 6.88 -1.15 -16.64
N ASN A 68 7.23 0.11 -16.94
CA ASN A 68 8.46 0.77 -16.49
C ASN A 68 8.13 2.15 -15.91
N GLN A 69 8.33 2.30 -14.60
CA GLN A 69 8.05 3.54 -13.87
C GLN A 69 8.76 4.75 -14.47
N LYS A 70 10.04 4.61 -14.83
CA LYS A 70 10.84 5.74 -15.33
C LYS A 70 10.33 6.26 -16.67
N GLU A 71 9.95 5.35 -17.55
CA GLU A 71 9.46 5.68 -18.89
C GLU A 71 8.09 6.35 -18.82
N THR A 72 7.16 5.78 -18.03
CA THR A 72 5.84 6.37 -17.83
C THR A 72 5.92 7.74 -17.20
N ILE A 73 6.80 7.95 -16.22
CA ILE A 73 7.01 9.28 -15.67
C ILE A 73 7.55 10.21 -16.75
N ARG A 74 8.57 9.79 -17.52
CA ARG A 74 9.20 10.62 -18.57
C ARG A 74 8.23 11.09 -19.64
N SER A 75 7.26 10.26 -20.03
CA SER A 75 6.26 10.62 -21.05
C SER A 75 5.22 11.63 -20.57
N MET A 76 5.21 11.99 -19.28
CA MET A 76 4.33 13.02 -18.74
C MET A 76 4.97 14.41 -18.84
N GLU A 77 4.14 15.37 -19.23
CA GLU A 77 4.51 16.79 -19.36
C GLU A 77 4.07 17.59 -18.14
N LYS A 78 4.68 18.77 -17.97
CA LYS A 78 4.32 19.69 -16.88
C LYS A 78 2.95 20.30 -17.17
N GLY A 79 1.96 20.00 -16.34
CA GLY A 79 0.55 20.39 -16.53
C GLY A 79 -0.39 19.19 -16.70
N ASP A 80 0.17 17.99 -16.91
CA ASP A 80 -0.62 16.75 -16.82
C ASP A 80 -1.02 16.48 -15.37
N LYS A 81 -2.20 15.86 -15.21
CA LYS A 81 -2.69 15.38 -13.91
C LYS A 81 -2.50 13.88 -13.82
N ALA A 82 -1.63 13.45 -12.91
CA ALA A 82 -1.38 12.04 -12.61
C ALA A 82 -2.38 11.52 -11.59
N ILE A 83 -3.11 10.45 -11.91
CA ILE A 83 -3.95 9.71 -10.96
C ILE A 83 -3.27 8.38 -10.65
N LEU A 84 -2.70 8.24 -9.45
CA LEU A 84 -2.13 6.99 -8.97
C LEU A 84 -3.23 6.05 -8.48
N LEU A 85 -3.29 4.85 -9.04
CA LEU A 85 -4.26 3.83 -8.63
C LEU A 85 -3.66 2.92 -7.56
N TYR A 86 -4.07 3.09 -6.31
CA TYR A 86 -3.65 2.22 -5.22
C TYR A 86 -4.61 1.04 -5.11
N PRO A 87 -4.15 -0.21 -5.29
CA PRO A 87 -5.02 -1.38 -5.16
C PRO A 87 -5.42 -1.63 -3.70
N ASP A 88 -4.64 -1.13 -2.74
CA ASP A 88 -4.88 -1.19 -1.30
C ASP A 88 -5.28 0.19 -0.75
N SER A 89 -5.41 0.31 0.57
CA SER A 89 -5.88 1.54 1.21
C SER A 89 -4.80 2.64 1.35
N ILE A 90 -3.52 2.26 1.30
CA ILE A 90 -2.38 3.14 1.63
C ILE A 90 -1.28 3.17 0.56
N GLY A 91 -1.39 2.40 -0.53
CA GLY A 91 -0.45 2.42 -1.65
C GLY A 91 0.91 1.81 -1.30
N HIS A 92 0.96 0.62 -0.68
CA HIS A 92 2.25 -0.03 -0.45
C HIS A 92 2.99 -0.24 -1.80
N GLY A 93 4.29 0.11 -1.83
CA GLY A 93 5.11 0.04 -3.05
C GLY A 93 5.09 1.28 -3.96
N PHE A 94 4.21 2.26 -3.74
CA PHE A 94 4.11 3.46 -4.60
C PHE A 94 5.08 4.59 -4.23
N ARG A 95 5.82 4.47 -3.12
CA ARG A 95 6.72 5.53 -2.61
C ARG A 95 7.68 6.10 -3.66
N LYS A 96 8.23 5.25 -4.54
CA LYS A 96 9.19 5.68 -5.57
C LYS A 96 8.54 6.52 -6.65
N ILE A 97 7.36 6.13 -7.14
CA ILE A 97 6.65 6.88 -8.18
C ILE A 97 6.11 8.19 -7.62
N GLU A 98 5.61 8.19 -6.39
CA GLU A 98 5.10 9.39 -5.71
C GLU A 98 6.20 10.45 -5.60
N ALA A 99 7.37 10.04 -5.11
CA ALA A 99 8.52 10.92 -5.00
C ALA A 99 8.93 11.46 -6.37
N ALA A 100 9.00 10.61 -7.39
CA ALA A 100 9.40 11.02 -8.73
C ALA A 100 8.39 11.99 -9.39
N LEU A 101 7.09 11.78 -9.25
CA LEU A 101 6.06 12.69 -9.74
C LEU A 101 6.10 14.03 -9.00
N THR A 102 6.23 13.99 -7.67
CA THR A 102 6.34 15.18 -6.83
C THR A 102 7.57 16.02 -7.21
N THR A 103 8.73 15.39 -7.40
CA THR A 103 9.97 16.09 -7.81
C THR A 103 9.84 16.76 -9.17
N ARG A 104 9.02 16.23 -10.08
CA ARG A 104 8.75 16.87 -11.39
C ARG A 104 7.67 17.96 -11.32
N GLY A 105 7.03 18.17 -10.17
CA GLY A 105 5.96 19.14 -10.01
C GLY A 105 4.69 18.78 -10.78
N ILE A 106 4.44 17.49 -11.00
CA ILE A 106 3.23 16.97 -11.65
C ILE A 106 2.10 16.94 -10.63
N GLU A 107 0.93 17.50 -10.96
CA GLU A 107 -0.24 17.43 -10.09
C GLU A 107 -0.63 15.96 -9.93
N THR A 108 -0.50 15.45 -8.70
CA THR A 108 -0.71 14.04 -8.43
C THR A 108 -1.89 13.88 -7.49
N SER A 109 -2.84 13.03 -7.87
CA SER A 109 -3.92 12.56 -7.00
C SER A 109 -3.87 11.04 -6.91
N VAL A 110 -4.52 10.49 -5.89
CA VAL A 110 -4.58 9.05 -5.63
C VAL A 110 -6.02 8.64 -5.63
N LEU A 111 -6.33 7.55 -6.34
CA LEU A 111 -7.59 6.82 -6.23
C LEU A 111 -7.29 5.44 -5.66
N ASN A 112 -7.80 5.15 -4.46
CA ASN A 112 -7.49 3.91 -3.76
C ASN A 112 -8.53 2.80 -3.95
N GLY A 113 -8.20 1.58 -3.52
CA GLY A 113 -9.08 0.40 -3.64
C GLY A 113 -10.37 0.47 -2.82
N ARG A 114 -10.58 1.54 -2.03
CA ARG A 114 -11.83 1.85 -1.31
C ARG A 114 -12.64 2.95 -2.01
N GLY A 115 -12.25 3.36 -3.21
CA GLY A 115 -12.95 4.40 -4.00
C GLY A 115 -12.71 5.82 -3.52
N ARG A 116 -11.70 6.08 -2.68
CA ARG A 116 -11.41 7.43 -2.20
C ARG A 116 -10.42 8.11 -3.13
N LEU A 117 -10.78 9.28 -3.63
CA LEU A 117 -9.93 10.19 -4.40
C LEU A 117 -9.37 11.28 -3.48
N PHE A 118 -8.06 11.50 -3.49
CA PHE A 118 -7.44 12.58 -2.73
C PHE A 118 -6.18 13.12 -3.42
N ALA A 119 -5.86 14.40 -3.21
CA ALA A 119 -4.64 15.01 -3.71
C ALA A 119 -3.41 14.49 -2.94
N LEU A 120 -2.32 14.22 -3.64
CA LEU A 120 -1.06 13.82 -3.03
C LEU A 120 -0.23 15.07 -2.68
N ASP A 121 -0.63 15.75 -1.62
CA ASP A 121 0.12 16.88 -1.06
C ASP A 121 1.20 16.41 -0.06
N ARG A 122 2.05 17.33 0.40
CA ARG A 122 3.14 17.01 1.33
C ARG A 122 2.63 16.47 2.67
N LYS A 123 1.46 16.93 3.14
CA LYS A 123 0.83 16.44 4.38
C LYS A 123 0.33 15.01 4.22
N THR A 124 -0.38 14.72 3.14
CA THR A 124 -0.87 13.38 2.81
C THR A 124 0.29 12.42 2.58
N TRP A 125 1.35 12.87 1.92
CA TRP A 125 2.55 12.08 1.72
C TRP A 125 3.20 11.66 3.04
N ASN A 126 3.33 12.59 4.00
CA ASN A 126 3.84 12.27 5.33
C ASN A 126 2.92 11.34 6.11
N SER A 127 1.60 11.56 6.05
CA SER A 127 0.59 10.69 6.66
C SER A 127 0.65 9.26 6.10
N LEU A 128 0.71 9.11 4.78
CA LEU A 128 0.87 7.81 4.12
C LEU A 128 2.20 7.15 4.48
N ARG A 129 3.29 7.92 4.56
CA ARG A 129 4.60 7.42 4.99
C ARG A 129 4.55 6.86 6.41
N LEU A 130 3.91 7.57 7.34
CA LEU A 130 3.75 7.11 8.71
C LEU A 130 2.88 5.86 8.79
N ARG A 131 1.72 5.85 8.12
CA ARG A 131 0.82 4.68 8.08
C ARG A 131 1.52 3.45 7.53
N ARG A 132 2.21 3.60 6.39
CA ARG A 132 3.03 2.53 5.81
C ARG A 132 4.11 2.06 6.79
N ALA A 133 4.77 2.97 7.51
CA ALA A 133 5.79 2.59 8.48
C ALA A 133 5.19 1.76 9.64
N VAL A 134 4.12 2.24 10.25
CA VAL A 134 3.41 1.55 11.35
C VAL A 134 2.93 0.16 10.91
N GLU A 135 2.31 0.07 9.74
CA GLU A 135 1.78 -1.19 9.21
C GLU A 135 2.89 -2.14 8.76
N SER A 136 3.97 -1.59 8.19
CA SER A 136 5.13 -2.38 7.77
C SER A 136 5.93 -2.93 8.95
N LEU A 137 6.02 -2.20 10.06
CA LEU A 137 6.81 -2.61 11.22
C LEU A 137 6.02 -3.50 12.18
N PHE A 138 4.73 -3.73 11.90
CA PHE A 138 3.82 -4.46 12.80
C PHE A 138 3.87 -3.89 14.23
N LEU A 139 4.03 -2.56 14.37
CA LEU A 139 4.28 -1.93 15.67
C LEU A 139 3.14 -2.19 16.65
N ILE A 140 1.91 -2.23 16.14
CA ILE A 140 0.71 -2.50 16.95
C ILE A 140 0.75 -3.94 17.45
N GLU A 141 1.03 -4.90 16.57
CA GLU A 141 1.13 -6.31 16.93
C GLU A 141 2.32 -6.59 17.87
N LEU A 142 3.46 -5.93 17.64
CA LEU A 142 4.63 -6.03 18.52
C LEU A 142 4.32 -5.48 19.91
N ALA A 143 3.71 -4.29 19.99
CA ALA A 143 3.32 -3.69 21.27
C ALA A 143 2.30 -4.57 22.01
N ALA A 144 1.29 -5.09 21.32
CA ALA A 144 0.33 -6.02 21.91
C ALA A 144 1.02 -7.29 22.43
N THR A 145 1.93 -7.87 21.64
CA THR A 145 2.69 -9.06 22.04
C THR A 145 3.52 -8.81 23.29
N LEU A 146 4.21 -7.68 23.39
CA LEU A 146 4.99 -7.30 24.56
C LEU A 146 4.10 -7.09 25.81
N ILE A 147 2.94 -6.46 25.64
CA ILE A 147 1.96 -6.29 26.72
C ILE A 147 1.47 -7.65 27.20
N PHE A 148 1.06 -8.54 26.30
CA PHE A 148 0.61 -9.89 26.65
C PHE A 148 1.72 -10.68 27.34
N LEU A 149 2.96 -10.61 26.85
CA LEU A 149 4.10 -11.30 27.42
C LEU A 149 4.39 -10.84 28.86
N ALA A 150 4.21 -9.54 29.15
CA ALA A 150 4.39 -8.99 30.50
C ALA A 150 3.18 -9.25 31.41
N ALA A 151 1.96 -9.15 30.88
CA ALA A 151 0.73 -9.30 31.66
C ALA A 151 0.46 -10.76 32.04
N THR A 152 0.77 -11.72 31.16
CA THR A 152 0.49 -13.14 31.40
C THR A 152 1.14 -13.69 32.68
N PRO A 153 2.46 -13.54 32.93
CA PRO A 153 3.07 -14.04 34.17
C PRO A 153 2.54 -13.33 35.42
N PHE A 154 2.21 -12.04 35.32
CA PHE A 154 1.62 -11.28 36.42
C PHE A 154 0.21 -11.80 36.78
N LEU A 155 -0.63 -12.02 35.77
CA LEU A 155 -1.97 -12.57 35.95
C LEU A 155 -1.93 -14.00 36.51
N LEU A 156 -1.01 -14.84 36.01
CA LEU A 156 -0.82 -16.20 36.52
C LEU A 156 -0.37 -16.18 37.99
N ALA A 157 0.59 -15.34 38.36
CA ALA A 157 1.02 -15.19 39.75
C ALA A 157 -0.13 -14.73 40.67
N TRP A 158 -0.95 -13.81 40.18
CA TRP A 158 -2.12 -13.31 40.89
C TRP A 158 -3.21 -14.37 41.10
N ASP A 159 -3.48 -15.20 40.08
CA ASP A 159 -4.46 -16.29 40.19
C ASP A 159 -3.99 -17.40 41.14
N ILE A 160 -2.68 -17.72 41.14
CA ILE A 160 -2.08 -18.64 42.11
C ILE A 160 -2.25 -18.11 43.54
N LEU A 161 -1.98 -16.82 43.78
CA LEU A 161 -2.16 -16.19 45.09
C LEU A 161 -3.61 -16.18 45.57
N ARG A 162 -4.58 -16.19 44.65
CA ARG A 162 -6.02 -16.25 44.97
C ARG A 162 -6.57 -17.68 45.08
N GLY A 163 -5.72 -18.69 44.91
CA GLY A 163 -6.11 -20.10 44.97
C GLY A 163 -7.06 -20.53 43.85
N ARG A 164 -7.01 -19.86 42.69
CA ARG A 164 -7.87 -20.11 41.53
C ARG A 164 -7.18 -20.87 40.39
N ALA A 165 -5.91 -21.23 40.58
CA ALA A 165 -5.08 -21.96 39.61
C ALA A 165 -4.93 -23.43 40.03
#